data_AF-A0A521ACW1-F1
#
_entry.id   AF-A0A521ACW1-F1
#
_cell.length_a   1.000
_cell.length_b   1.000
_cell.length_c   1.000
_cell.angle_alpha   90.00
_cell.angle_beta   90.00
_cell.angle_gamma   90.00
#
_symmetry.space_group_name_H-M   'P 1'
#
loop_
_entity.id
_entity.type
_entity.pdbx_description
1 polymer ?
#
loop_
_entity_poly.entity_id
_entity_poly.type
_entity_poly.pdbx_seq_one_letter_code
_entity_poly.pdbx_strand_id
1 'polypeptide(L)'
;MKNISNKKLFSIFAVLLILDIIGLIFQTQKTGAYNLNGSYSEANSVGLIVSVLFGIVISFPLLFAFIAAVIALFMNKVLSYKKRFIRIFLFILVIFYALFLVRILLNFI
;
A
#
# COMPACT_ATOMS: atom_id res chain seq x y z
N MET A 1 1.24 25.75 9.15
CA MET A 1 0.61 24.55 8.55
C MET A 1 -0.04 23.71 9.64
N LYS A 2 -1.34 23.39 9.57
CA LYS A 2 -2.00 22.51 10.54
C LYS A 2 -1.39 21.10 10.43
N ASN A 3 -0.81 20.59 11.52
CA ASN A 3 -0.33 19.21 11.57
C ASN A 3 -1.52 18.25 11.38
N ILE A 4 -1.50 17.45 10.32
CA ILE A 4 -2.49 16.39 10.10
C ILE A 4 -2.33 15.35 11.22
N SER A 5 -3.44 14.96 11.86
CA SER A 5 -3.43 13.96 12.93
C SER A 5 -3.28 12.55 12.38
N ASN A 6 -2.68 11.65 13.17
CA ASN A 6 -2.54 10.24 12.79
C ASN A 6 -3.89 9.57 12.51
N LYS A 7 -4.97 9.98 13.21
CA LYS A 7 -6.34 9.51 12.93
C LYS A 7 -6.76 9.83 11.50
N LYS A 8 -6.50 11.07 11.04
CA LYS A 8 -6.81 11.48 9.67
C LYS A 8 -5.96 10.73 8.65
N LEU A 9 -4.66 10.56 8.90
CA LEU A 9 -3.79 9.78 8.00
C LEU A 9 -4.26 8.32 7.88
N PHE A 10 -4.66 7.71 8.99
CA PHE A 10 -5.19 6.35 9.00
C PHE A 10 -6.50 6.25 8.20
N SER A 11 -7.42 7.21 8.35
CA SER A 11 -8.66 7.24 7.56
C SER A 11 -8.39 7.40 6.07
N ILE A 12 -7.45 8.27 5.67
CA ILE A 12 -7.06 8.44 4.27
C ILE A 12 -6.46 7.12 3.73
N PHE A 13 -5.54 6.51 4.48
CA PHE A 13 -4.97 5.21 4.13
C PHE A 13 -6.05 4.14 3.95
N ALA A 14 -7.00 4.02 4.88
CA ALA A 14 -8.05 3.01 4.80
C ALA A 14 -8.93 3.18 3.55
N VAL A 15 -9.28 4.42 3.20
CA VAL A 15 -10.03 4.71 1.97
C VAL A 15 -9.22 4.36 0.73
N LEU A 16 -7.93 4.75 0.67
CA LEU A 16 -7.05 4.42 -0.46
C LEU A 16 -6.90 2.91 -0.63
N LEU A 17 -6.66 2.18 0.46
CA LEU A 17 -6.52 0.72 0.44
C LEU A 17 -7.77 0.05 -0.13
N ILE A 18 -8.97 0.48 0.27
CA ILE A 18 -10.22 -0.08 -0.25
C ILE A 18 -10.34 0.19 -1.76
N LEU A 19 -10.02 1.41 -2.20
CA LEU A 19 -10.06 1.76 -3.62
C LEU A 19 -9.04 0.95 -4.44
N ASP A 20 -7.83 0.75 -3.92
CA ASP A 20 -6.79 -0.06 -4.57
C ASP A 20 -7.19 -1.53 -4.66
N ILE A 21 -7.80 -2.09 -3.60
CA ILE A 21 -8.34 -3.46 -3.59
C ILE A 21 -9.38 -3.61 -4.71
N ILE A 22 -10.36 -2.70 -4.77
CA ILE A 22 -11.41 -2.72 -5.79
C ILE A 22 -10.80 -2.61 -7.20
N GLY A 23 -9.90 -1.65 -7.40
CA GLY A 23 -9.23 -1.42 -8.67
C GLY A 23 -8.42 -2.63 -9.15
N LEU A 24 -7.68 -3.28 -8.24
CA LEU A 24 -6.91 -4.48 -8.55
C LEU A 24 -7.79 -5.67 -8.88
N ILE A 25 -8.91 -5.87 -8.19
CA ILE A 25 -9.84 -6.95 -8.50
C ILE A 25 -10.32 -6.80 -9.95
N PHE A 26 -10.75 -5.61 -10.34
CA PHE A 26 -11.17 -5.40 -11.72
C PHE A 26 -10.03 -5.54 -12.74
N GLN A 27 -8.80 -5.11 -12.39
CA GLN A 27 -7.65 -5.25 -13.28
C GLN A 27 -7.28 -6.72 -13.48
N THR A 28 -7.16 -7.49 -12.39
CA THR A 28 -6.83 -8.93 -12.43
C THR A 28 -7.91 -9.78 -13.09
N GLN A 29 -9.16 -9.32 -13.13
CA GLN A 29 -10.23 -9.94 -13.94
C GLN A 29 -9.98 -9.79 -15.45
N LYS A 30 -9.34 -8.70 -15.88
CA LYS A 30 -9.09 -8.38 -17.29
C LYS A 30 -7.70 -8.78 -17.76
N THR A 31 -6.72 -8.83 -16.86
CA THR A 31 -5.31 -9.10 -17.19
C THR A 31 -4.77 -10.25 -16.36
N GLY A 32 -4.24 -11.27 -17.04
CA GLY A 32 -3.39 -12.28 -16.39
C GLY A 32 -2.01 -11.74 -16.08
N ALA A 33 -1.23 -12.48 -15.31
CA ALA A 33 0.12 -12.08 -14.93
C ALA A 33 1.06 -13.28 -14.81
N TYR A 34 2.33 -13.06 -15.10
CA TYR A 34 3.38 -14.02 -14.80
C TYR A 34 3.80 -13.89 -13.33
N ASN A 35 3.87 -15.02 -12.65
CA ASN A 35 4.39 -15.14 -11.30
C ASN A 35 5.92 -15.13 -11.31
N LEU A 36 6.52 -14.83 -10.16
CA LEU A 36 7.98 -14.82 -9.98
C LEU A 36 8.65 -16.19 -10.23
N ASN A 37 7.88 -17.27 -10.14
CA ASN A 37 8.34 -18.64 -10.44
C ASN A 37 8.22 -19.00 -11.95
N GLY A 38 7.88 -18.04 -12.81
CA GLY A 38 7.72 -18.24 -14.25
C GLY A 38 6.38 -18.84 -14.68
N SER A 39 5.52 -19.25 -13.75
CA SER A 39 4.16 -19.71 -14.09
C SER A 39 3.26 -18.55 -14.52
N TYR A 40 2.36 -18.79 -15.47
CA TYR A 40 1.34 -17.81 -15.86
C TYR A 40 0.06 -18.05 -15.07
N SER A 41 -0.45 -16.99 -14.44
CA SER A 41 -1.78 -16.99 -13.87
C SER A 41 -2.74 -16.31 -14.83
N GLU A 42 -3.75 -17.06 -15.26
CA GLU A 42 -4.79 -16.57 -16.15
C GLU A 42 -5.57 -15.42 -15.51
N ALA A 43 -6.13 -14.57 -16.38
CA ALA A 43 -7.06 -13.53 -15.98
C ALA A 43 -8.24 -14.15 -15.23
N ASN A 44 -8.75 -13.45 -14.22
CA ASN A 44 -9.86 -13.91 -13.37
C ASN A 44 -9.57 -15.22 -12.59
N SER A 45 -8.31 -15.63 -12.46
CA SER A 45 -7.96 -16.75 -11.58
C SER A 45 -8.00 -16.32 -10.11
N VAL A 46 -8.69 -17.12 -9.28
CA VAL A 46 -8.78 -16.86 -7.82
C VAL A 46 -7.39 -16.79 -7.18
N GLY A 47 -6.46 -17.63 -7.63
CA GLY A 47 -5.08 -17.62 -7.15
C GLY A 47 -4.34 -16.30 -7.40
N LEU A 48 -4.55 -15.67 -8.57
CA LEU A 48 -3.97 -14.36 -8.87
C LEU A 48 -4.56 -13.27 -7.98
N ILE A 49 -5.89 -13.25 -7.83
CA ILE A 49 -6.60 -12.29 -6.97
C ILE A 49 -6.09 -12.39 -5.54
N VAL A 50 -6.03 -13.60 -4.97
CA VAL A 50 -5.56 -13.83 -3.60
C VAL A 50 -4.11 -13.39 -3.43
N SER A 51 -3.23 -13.71 -4.38
CA SER A 51 -1.81 -13.35 -4.32
C SER A 51 -1.61 -11.83 -4.35
N VAL A 52 -2.35 -11.14 -5.22
CA VAL A 52 -2.32 -9.68 -5.36
C VAL A 52 -2.86 -9.00 -4.10
N LEU A 53 -3.99 -9.49 -3.54
CA LEU A 53 -4.54 -8.98 -2.29
C LEU A 53 -3.59 -9.18 -1.12
N PHE A 54 -2.95 -10.35 -1.03
CA PHE A 54 -1.93 -10.62 -0.01
C PHE A 54 -0.76 -9.62 -0.11
N GLY A 55 -0.30 -9.36 -1.34
CA GLY A 55 0.73 -8.37 -1.60
C GLY A 55 0.34 -6.99 -1.08
N ILE A 56 -0.87 -6.51 -1.43
CA ILE A 56 -1.32 -5.16 -1.08
C ILE A 56 -1.69 -5.00 0.39
N VAL A 57 -2.24 -6.02 1.05
CA VAL A 57 -2.70 -5.91 2.44
C VAL A 57 -1.60 -6.24 3.44
N ILE A 58 -0.65 -7.11 3.08
CA ILE A 58 0.33 -7.66 4.04
C ILE A 58 1.75 -7.30 3.63
N SER A 59 2.19 -7.72 2.44
CA SER A 59 3.60 -7.60 2.05
C SER A 59 4.07 -6.16 1.95
N PHE A 60 3.31 -5.28 1.28
CA PHE A 60 3.66 -3.86 1.15
C PHE A 60 3.65 -3.12 2.49
N PRO A 61 2.62 -3.24 3.34
CA PRO A 61 2.65 -2.64 4.68
C PRO A 61 3.83 -3.11 5.53
N LEU A 62 4.18 -4.40 5.46
CA LEU A 62 5.34 -4.91 6.18
C LEU A 62 6.64 -4.27 5.68
N LEU A 63 6.84 -4.20 4.36
CA LEU A 63 7.99 -3.55 3.75
C LEU A 63 8.10 -2.07 4.16
N PHE A 64 7.00 -1.34 4.10
CA PHE A 64 6.98 0.07 4.50
C PHE A 64 7.13 0.27 6.01
N ALA A 65 6.76 -0.71 6.83
CA ALA A 65 7.07 -0.69 8.26
C ALA A 65 8.60 -0.78 8.48
N PHE A 66 9.32 -1.62 7.74
CA PHE A 66 10.79 -1.65 7.81
C PHE A 66 11.40 -0.31 7.40
N ILE A 67 10.96 0.26 6.27
CA ILE A 67 11.45 1.56 5.79
C ILE A 67 11.15 2.67 6.81
N ALA A 68 9.93 2.69 7.37
CA ALA A 68 9.53 3.65 8.38
C ALA A 68 10.35 3.51 9.69
N ALA A 69 10.71 2.29 10.08
CA ALA A 69 11.57 2.03 11.23
C ALA A 69 12.96 2.62 11.01
N VAL A 70 13.56 2.38 9.84
CA VAL A 70 14.87 2.95 9.47
C VAL A 70 14.80 4.48 9.53
N ILE A 71 13.81 5.11 8.91
CA ILE A 71 13.67 6.58 8.94
C ILE A 71 13.44 7.10 10.37
N ALA A 72 12.65 6.40 11.18
CA ALA A 72 12.33 6.81 12.55
C ALA A 72 13.54 6.77 13.51
N LEU A 73 14.56 5.97 13.20
CA LEU A 73 15.83 5.92 13.93
C LEU A 73 16.65 7.20 13.74
N PHE A 74 16.64 7.77 12.53
CA PHE A 74 17.42 8.96 12.17
C PHE A 74 16.67 10.29 12.36
N MET A 75 15.34 10.25 12.48
CA MET A 75 14.54 11.46 12.69
C MET A 75 14.66 12.07 14.09
N ASN A 76 14.50 13.40 14.14
CA ASN A 76 14.61 14.25 15.33
C ASN A 76 13.96 13.63 16.59
N LYS A 77 14.75 13.54 17.67
CA LYS A 77 14.43 12.75 18.87
C LYS A 77 13.47 13.41 19.86
N VAL A 78 12.95 14.60 19.56
CA VAL A 78 12.01 15.34 20.43
C VAL A 78 10.73 14.54 20.76
N LEU A 79 10.23 13.74 19.81
CA LEU A 79 9.07 12.85 20.03
C LEU A 79 9.54 11.43 20.34
N SER A 80 8.78 10.66 21.13
CA SER A 80 9.09 9.24 21.39
C SER A 80 9.12 8.40 20.10
N TYR A 81 10.00 7.39 20.05
CA TYR A 81 10.19 6.55 18.87
C TYR A 81 8.87 6.02 18.28
N LYS A 82 7.99 5.46 19.14
CA LYS A 82 6.67 4.96 18.76
C LYS A 82 5.84 6.01 18.01
N LYS A 83 5.82 7.26 18.48
CA LYS A 83 5.06 8.34 17.84
C LYS A 83 5.66 8.74 16.49
N ARG A 84 6.99 8.76 16.38
CA ARG A 84 7.70 9.02 15.11
C ARG A 84 7.41 7.92 14.10
N PHE A 85 7.62 6.67 14.49
CA PHE A 85 7.38 5.49 13.66
C PHE A 85 5.97 5.48 13.06
N ILE A 86 4.93 5.56 13.89
CA ILE A 86 3.54 5.51 13.42
C ILE A 86 3.26 6.62 12.41
N ARG A 87 3.74 7.83 12.68
CA ARG A 87 3.48 8.98 11.80
C ARG A 87 4.18 8.81 10.45
N ILE A 88 5.43 8.39 10.45
CA ILE A 88 6.22 8.15 9.23
C ILE A 88 5.59 6.99 8.44
N PHE A 89 5.27 5.90 9.12
CA PHE A 89 4.65 4.72 8.53
C PHE A 89 3.34 5.06 7.81
N LEU A 90 2.41 5.72 8.50
CA LEU A 90 1.13 6.11 7.90
C LEU A 90 1.32 7.06 6.72
N PHE A 91 2.28 7.98 6.80
CA PHE A 91 2.55 8.93 5.72
C PHE A 91 3.09 8.23 4.47
N ILE A 92 4.03 7.29 4.65
CA ILE A 92 4.57 6.46 3.55
C ILE A 92 3.47 5.61 2.92
N LEU A 93 2.61 4.97 3.73
CA LEU A 93 1.49 4.21 3.20
C LEU A 93 0.57 5.09 2.35
N VAL A 94 0.14 6.25 2.88
CA VAL A 94 -0.73 7.16 2.12
C VAL A 94 -0.11 7.56 0.78
N ILE A 95 1.18 7.90 0.75
CA ILE A 95 1.87 8.24 -0.51
C ILE A 95 1.88 7.04 -1.46
N PHE A 96 2.27 5.88 -0.97
CA PHE A 96 2.38 4.68 -1.80
C PHE A 96 1.04 4.28 -2.42
N TYR A 97 -0.02 4.14 -1.60
CA TYR A 97 -1.34 3.76 -2.10
C TYR A 97 -1.96 4.85 -2.98
N ALA A 98 -1.70 6.13 -2.71
CA ALA A 98 -2.13 7.19 -3.63
C ALA A 98 -1.47 7.07 -5.01
N LEU A 99 -0.16 6.84 -5.07
CA LEU A 99 0.56 6.63 -6.34
C LEU A 99 0.12 5.33 -7.03
N PHE A 100 -0.13 4.28 -6.25
CA PHE A 100 -0.59 3.00 -6.77
C PHE A 100 -1.99 3.13 -7.38
N LEU A 101 -2.91 3.81 -6.70
CA LEU A 101 -4.24 4.10 -7.22
C LEU A 101 -4.19 4.89 -8.52
N VAL A 102 -3.33 5.91 -8.61
CA VAL A 102 -3.11 6.66 -9.85
C VAL A 102 -2.67 5.73 -10.98
N ARG A 103 -1.75 4.79 -10.72
CA ARG A 103 -1.31 3.81 -11.72
C ARG A 103 -2.44 2.87 -12.15
N ILE A 104 -3.29 2.42 -11.22
CA ILE A 104 -4.47 1.61 -11.57
C ILE A 104 -5.39 2.41 -12.48
N LEU A 105 -5.72 3.65 -12.10
CA LEU A 105 -6.61 4.53 -12.86
C LEU A 105 -6.07 4.83 -14.27
N LEU A 106 -4.76 5.03 -14.41
CA LEU A 106 -4.11 5.25 -15.71
C LEU A 106 -4.11 4.00 -16.60
N ASN A 107 -4.14 2.79 -16.05
CA ASN A 107 -4.29 1.56 -16.84
C ASN A 107 -5.76 1.25 -17.18
N PHE A 108 -6.70 2.00 -16.62
CA PHE A 108 -8.13 1.87 -16.88
C PHE A 108 -8.65 2.78 -18.00
N ILE A 109 -7.95 3.91 -18.22
CA ILE A 109 -8.18 4.88 -19.30
C ILE A 109 -7.43 4.40 -20.53
#